data_AF-A0A7W1C5V8-F1
#
_entry.id   AF-A0A7W1C5V8-F1
#
_cell.length_a   1.000
_cell.length_b   1.000
_cell.length_c   1.000
_cell.angle_alpha   90.00
_cell.angle_beta   90.00
_cell.angle_gamma   90.00
#
_symmetry.space_group_name_H-M   'P 1'
#
loop_
_entity.id
_entity.type
_entity.pdbx_description
1 polymer ?
#
loop_
_entity_poly.entity_id
_entity_poly.type
_entity_poly.pdbx_seq_one_letter_code
_entity_poly.pdbx_strand_id
1 'polypeptide(L)'
;MLNRLKRRIPNPVKTKIRYAYYLLASPLERLSRDPLTPPRRLVFVGASDFRKIGHELFQCFVDPGGLQPDDSVLDVGCGIGRMAVPLTGYLSSASRYEGFDVVPVGIEWCRSHITPRFPNFRFQLADIRNKTYNPGGSYQADAYAFPYPADSFDFVIAISVFTHMLPADVKHYV
;
A
#
# COMPACT_ATOMS: atom_id res chain seq x y z
N MET A 1 -30.12 10.46 14.14
CA MET A 1 -29.73 11.85 13.78
C MET A 1 -28.31 11.99 13.23
N LEU A 2 -27.28 11.37 13.84
CA LEU A 2 -25.86 11.52 13.44
C LEU A 2 -25.51 11.10 12.00
N ASN A 3 -26.19 10.10 11.42
CA ASN A 3 -25.88 9.59 10.07
C ASN A 3 -26.31 10.53 8.93
N ARG A 4 -27.29 11.43 9.15
CA ARG A 4 -27.69 12.42 8.13
C ARG A 4 -26.74 13.62 8.08
N LEU A 5 -26.15 14.02 9.21
CA LEU A 5 -25.13 15.07 9.26
C LEU A 5 -23.82 14.65 8.57
N LYS A 6 -23.38 13.39 8.75
CA LYS A 6 -22.17 12.86 8.11
C LYS A 6 -22.20 12.94 6.58
N ARG A 7 -23.36 12.86 5.93
CA ARG A 7 -23.45 12.95 4.45
C ARG A 7 -23.24 14.37 3.90
N ARG A 8 -23.46 15.41 4.71
CA ARG A 8 -23.35 16.83 4.29
C ARG A 8 -21.96 17.44 4.45
N ILE A 9 -21.03 16.75 5.11
CA ILE A 9 -19.67 17.26 5.29
C ILE A 9 -18.90 17.01 3.98
N PRO A 10 -18.31 18.05 3.35
CA PRO A 10 -17.46 17.89 2.17
C PRO A 10 -16.30 16.92 2.46
N ASN A 11 -15.96 16.06 1.50
CA ASN A 11 -14.86 15.09 1.64
C ASN A 11 -13.54 15.68 2.18
N PRO A 12 -13.05 16.87 1.76
CA PRO A 12 -11.83 17.42 2.33
C PRO A 12 -11.95 17.72 3.84
N VAL A 13 -13.14 18.11 4.31
CA VAL A 13 -13.41 18.38 5.73
C VAL A 13 -13.52 17.07 6.51
N LYS A 14 -14.14 16.02 5.93
CA LYS A 14 -14.13 14.67 6.52
C LYS A 14 -12.71 14.13 6.69
N THR A 15 -11.86 14.31 5.69
CA THR A 15 -10.45 13.88 5.74
C THR A 15 -9.69 14.62 6.84
N LYS A 16 -9.88 15.94 6.98
CA LYS A 16 -9.27 16.74 8.05
C LYS A 16 -9.77 16.36 9.45
N ILE A 17 -11.08 16.15 9.63
CA ILE A 17 -11.67 15.70 10.90
C ILE A 17 -11.16 14.30 11.28
N ARG A 18 -11.11 13.39 10.29
CA ARG A 18 -10.56 12.04 10.47
C ARG A 18 -9.09 12.11 10.89
N TYR A 19 -8.30 12.96 10.23
CA TYR A 19 -6.90 13.19 10.56
C TYR A 19 -6.72 13.74 11.99
N ALA A 20 -7.51 14.73 12.39
CA ALA A 20 -7.47 15.34 13.73
C ALA A 20 -7.86 14.35 14.85
N TYR A 21 -8.94 13.58 14.66
CA TYR A 21 -9.36 12.53 15.60
C TYR A 21 -8.23 11.52 15.85
N TYR A 22 -7.55 11.10 14.79
CA TYR A 22 -6.50 10.13 14.91
C TYR A 22 -5.17 10.67 15.44
N LEU A 23 -4.90 11.98 15.28
CA LEU A 23 -3.76 12.62 15.96
C LEU A 23 -3.93 12.54 17.48
N LEU A 24 -5.16 12.76 17.97
CA LEU A 24 -5.48 12.71 19.41
C LEU A 24 -5.51 11.27 19.97
N ALA A 25 -5.91 10.28 19.17
CA ALA A 25 -5.87 8.86 19.57
C ALA A 25 -4.46 8.22 19.51
N SER A 26 -3.50 8.89 18.87
CA SER A 26 -2.18 8.33 18.54
C SER A 26 -1.28 7.91 19.72
N PRO A 27 -1.30 8.56 20.90
CA PRO A 27 -0.46 8.14 22.02
C PRO A 27 -0.96 6.85 22.68
N LEU A 28 -2.30 6.71 22.83
CA LEU A 28 -2.94 5.56 23.45
C LEU A 28 -2.89 4.31 22.57
N GLU A 29 -2.90 4.46 21.24
CA GLU A 29 -2.79 3.33 20.30
C GLU A 29 -1.36 2.75 20.21
N ARG A 30 -0.33 3.47 20.68
CA ARG A 30 1.10 3.11 20.51
C ARG A 30 1.59 2.06 21.51
N LEU A 31 0.94 1.90 22.66
CA LEU A 31 1.45 1.07 23.77
C LEU A 31 1.12 -0.43 23.66
N SER A 32 0.25 -0.87 22.74
CA SER A 32 -0.22 -2.26 22.67
C SER A 32 -0.35 -2.81 21.24
N ARG A 33 0.16 -2.08 20.23
CA ARG A 33 0.06 -2.49 18.83
C ARG A 33 1.24 -3.33 18.37
N ASP A 34 0.91 -4.33 17.56
CA ASP A 34 1.88 -5.05 16.75
C ASP A 34 2.71 -4.08 15.88
N PRO A 35 4.05 -4.22 15.83
CA PRO A 35 4.95 -3.29 15.14
C PRO A 35 4.72 -3.16 13.62
N LEU A 36 4.10 -4.17 12.99
CA LEU A 36 3.82 -4.24 11.56
C LEU A 36 2.36 -3.89 11.24
N THR A 37 1.63 -3.30 12.18
CA THR A 37 0.29 -2.80 11.96
C THR A 37 0.30 -1.28 11.95
N PRO A 38 0.01 -0.62 10.81
CA PRO A 38 0.02 0.83 10.76
C PRO A 38 -1.09 1.42 11.63
N PRO A 39 -0.90 2.65 12.14
CA PRO A 39 -1.97 3.37 12.79
C PRO A 39 -3.21 3.46 11.90
N ARG A 40 -4.41 3.24 12.46
CA ARG A 40 -5.70 3.27 11.71
C ARG A 40 -5.88 4.50 10.82
N ARG A 41 -5.27 5.63 11.22
CA ARG A 41 -5.27 6.90 10.49
C ARG A 41 -4.55 6.90 9.16
N LEU A 42 -3.55 6.05 9.04
CA LEU A 42 -2.75 5.87 7.85
C LEU A 42 -3.32 4.76 6.96
N VAL A 43 -4.42 4.13 7.35
CA VAL A 43 -5.14 3.18 6.49
C VAL A 43 -6.01 4.00 5.52
N PHE A 44 -5.54 4.12 4.29
CA PHE A 44 -6.14 4.95 3.23
C PHE A 44 -7.36 4.31 2.55
N VAL A 45 -7.50 2.98 2.62
CA VAL A 45 -8.55 2.20 1.92
C VAL A 45 -9.26 1.23 2.87
N GLY A 46 -10.59 1.34 2.95
CA GLY A 46 -11.46 0.46 3.74
C GLY A 46 -11.41 0.73 5.25
N ALA A 47 -12.57 0.83 5.90
CA ALA A 47 -12.68 0.92 7.38
C ALA A 47 -12.46 -0.45 8.07
N SER A 48 -11.73 -1.34 7.41
CA SER A 48 -11.68 -2.76 7.67
C SER A 48 -10.35 -3.15 8.33
N ASP A 49 -10.33 -4.35 8.91
CA ASP A 49 -9.17 -4.85 9.62
C ASP A 49 -8.00 -5.08 8.66
N PHE A 50 -6.94 -4.29 8.84
CA PHE A 50 -5.74 -4.31 8.00
C PHE A 50 -5.10 -5.69 7.93
N ARG A 51 -4.97 -6.38 9.08
CA ARG A 51 -4.31 -7.68 9.15
C ARG A 51 -5.18 -8.78 8.58
N LYS A 52 -6.47 -8.77 8.93
CA LYS A 52 -7.41 -9.75 8.41
C LYS A 52 -7.43 -9.74 6.88
N ILE A 53 -7.56 -8.56 6.28
CA ILE A 53 -7.59 -8.45 4.81
C ILE A 53 -6.24 -8.80 4.19
N GLY A 54 -5.13 -8.37 4.81
CA GLY A 54 -3.80 -8.77 4.36
C GLY A 54 -3.68 -10.30 4.30
N HIS A 55 -4.10 -10.98 5.37
CA HIS A 55 -4.04 -12.43 5.45
C HIS A 55 -4.99 -13.14 4.47
N GLU A 56 -6.22 -12.65 4.31
CA GLU A 56 -7.18 -13.20 3.34
C GLU A 56 -6.63 -13.12 1.90
N LEU A 57 -6.06 -11.98 1.50
CA LEU A 57 -5.47 -11.83 0.18
C LEU A 57 -4.17 -12.64 0.03
N PHE A 58 -3.37 -12.74 1.09
CA PHE A 58 -2.20 -13.62 1.12
C PHE A 58 -2.57 -15.08 0.80
N GLN A 59 -3.66 -15.60 1.38
CA GLN A 59 -4.13 -16.96 1.05
C GLN A 59 -4.48 -17.10 -0.43
N CYS A 60 -5.06 -16.06 -1.03
CA CYS A 60 -5.29 -16.04 -2.48
C CYS A 60 -4.00 -16.00 -3.31
N PHE A 61 -2.92 -15.42 -2.80
CA PHE A 61 -1.64 -15.41 -3.53
C PHE A 61 -0.97 -16.78 -3.53
N VAL A 62 -1.06 -17.51 -2.42
CA VAL A 62 -0.42 -18.83 -2.29
C VAL A 62 -1.23 -19.91 -3.00
N ASP A 63 -2.50 -20.10 -2.65
CA ASP A 63 -3.25 -21.30 -3.08
C ASP A 63 -3.73 -21.20 -4.54
N PRO A 64 -4.59 -20.22 -4.92
CA PRO A 64 -4.97 -20.06 -6.33
C PRO A 64 -3.94 -19.28 -7.15
N GLY A 65 -3.09 -18.45 -6.52
CA GLY A 65 -2.08 -17.65 -7.21
C GLY A 65 -0.77 -18.39 -7.47
N GLY A 66 -0.46 -19.45 -6.72
CA GLY A 66 0.75 -20.25 -6.91
C GLY A 66 2.04 -19.55 -6.48
N LEU A 67 1.98 -18.46 -5.72
CA LEU A 67 3.15 -17.78 -5.16
C LEU A 67 4.00 -18.78 -4.37
N GLN A 68 5.30 -18.82 -4.64
CA GLN A 68 6.27 -19.65 -3.92
C GLN A 68 7.09 -18.82 -2.92
N PRO A 69 7.68 -19.44 -1.88
CA PRO A 69 8.50 -18.72 -0.90
C PRO A 69 9.73 -18.02 -1.48
N ASP A 70 10.30 -18.55 -2.56
CA ASP A 70 11.53 -18.05 -3.18
C ASP A 70 11.28 -17.07 -4.35
N ASP A 71 10.02 -16.79 -4.68
CA ASP A 71 9.65 -15.90 -5.78
C ASP A 71 10.08 -14.45 -5.53
N SER A 72 10.56 -13.79 -6.58
CA SER A 72 10.71 -12.35 -6.62
C SER A 72 9.34 -11.70 -6.84
N VAL A 73 8.89 -10.91 -5.87
CA VAL A 73 7.55 -10.30 -5.85
C VAL A 73 7.60 -8.81 -6.12
N LEU A 74 6.77 -8.35 -7.05
CA LEU A 74 6.47 -6.93 -7.28
C LEU A 74 5.07 -6.59 -6.78
N ASP A 75 4.94 -5.56 -5.94
CA ASP A 75 3.65 -5.01 -5.48
C ASP A 75 3.44 -3.60 -6.04
N VAL A 76 2.65 -3.51 -7.11
CA VAL A 76 2.25 -2.28 -7.77
C VAL A 76 1.15 -1.62 -6.95
N GLY A 77 1.37 -0.39 -6.50
CA GLY A 77 0.42 0.28 -5.61
C GLY A 77 0.40 -0.34 -4.22
N CYS A 78 1.58 -0.62 -3.65
CA CYS A 78 1.73 -1.35 -2.39
C CYS A 78 1.11 -0.63 -1.17
N GLY A 79 0.75 0.65 -1.32
CA GLY A 79 0.16 1.48 -0.28
C GLY A 79 1.02 1.54 0.98
N ILE A 80 0.41 1.18 2.11
CA ILE A 80 1.06 1.12 3.42
C ILE A 80 1.46 -0.32 3.80
N GLY A 81 1.70 -1.17 2.80
CA GLY A 81 2.27 -2.51 3.00
C GLY A 81 1.27 -3.55 3.53
N ARG A 82 -0.02 -3.42 3.21
CA ARG A 82 -1.03 -4.43 3.65
C ARG A 82 -0.71 -5.81 3.13
N MET A 83 -0.28 -5.91 1.87
CA MET A 83 0.08 -7.17 1.24
C MET A 83 1.48 -7.61 1.66
N ALA A 84 2.39 -6.67 1.88
CA ALA A 84 3.75 -6.95 2.35
C ALA A 84 3.79 -7.68 3.70
N VAL A 85 3.01 -7.21 4.69
CA VAL A 85 3.08 -7.72 6.08
C VAL A 85 2.90 -9.24 6.20
N PRO A 86 1.86 -9.89 5.66
CA PRO A 86 1.76 -11.35 5.71
C PRO A 86 2.89 -12.06 4.95
N LEU A 87 3.38 -11.46 3.85
CA LEU A 87 4.48 -12.02 3.05
C LEU A 87 5.81 -12.06 3.81
N THR A 88 6.02 -11.17 4.78
CA THR A 88 7.25 -11.17 5.62
C THR A 88 7.47 -12.47 6.40
N GLY A 89 6.41 -13.24 6.66
CA GLY A 89 6.47 -14.54 7.34
C GLY A 89 6.42 -15.74 6.39
N TYR A 90 6.32 -15.51 5.08
CA TYR A 90 6.17 -16.56 4.07
C TYR A 90 7.33 -16.61 3.09
N LEU A 91 7.73 -15.43 2.57
CA LEU A 91 8.83 -15.31 1.65
C LEU A 91 10.16 -15.61 2.35
N SER A 92 11.04 -16.33 1.65
CA SER A 92 12.37 -16.64 2.16
C SER A 92 13.22 -15.37 2.28
N SER A 93 14.28 -15.42 3.09
CA SER A 93 15.22 -14.29 3.19
C SER A 93 16.06 -14.08 1.92
N ALA A 94 16.10 -15.08 1.04
CA ALA A 94 16.81 -15.03 -0.25
C ALA A 94 15.95 -14.40 -1.36
N SER A 95 14.62 -14.45 -1.22
CA SER A 95 13.71 -13.83 -2.18
C SER A 95 13.74 -12.31 -2.09
N ARG A 96 13.12 -11.65 -3.06
CA ARG A 96 13.08 -10.20 -3.18
C ARG A 96 11.64 -9.72 -3.24
N TYR A 97 11.27 -8.79 -2.36
CA TYR A 97 9.99 -8.08 -2.45
C TYR A 97 10.23 -6.59 -2.73
N GLU A 98 9.56 -6.08 -3.75
CA GLU A 98 9.61 -4.66 -4.13
C GLU A 98 8.21 -4.10 -4.22
N GLY A 99 7.92 -3.06 -3.45
CA GLY A 99 6.68 -2.31 -3.54
C GLY A 99 6.92 -0.89 -4.03
N PHE A 100 6.02 -0.36 -4.85
CA PHE A 100 5.96 1.09 -5.06
C PHE A 100 4.54 1.62 -5.01
N ASP A 101 4.42 2.88 -4.61
CA ASP A 101 3.14 3.58 -4.51
C ASP A 101 3.35 5.08 -4.69
N VAL A 102 2.32 5.80 -5.10
CA VAL A 102 2.33 7.26 -5.26
C VAL A 102 2.13 8.00 -3.93
N VAL A 103 1.68 7.33 -2.87
CA VAL A 103 1.35 7.93 -1.57
C VAL A 103 2.60 7.98 -0.67
N PRO A 104 3.26 9.15 -0.47
CA PRO A 104 4.56 9.22 0.21
C PRO A 104 4.53 8.71 1.65
N VAL A 105 3.45 8.99 2.37
CA VAL A 105 3.29 8.58 3.77
C VAL A 105 3.16 7.06 3.94
N GLY A 106 2.62 6.35 2.94
CA GLY A 106 2.56 4.88 2.94
C GLY A 106 3.95 4.28 2.78
N ILE A 107 4.71 4.78 1.81
CA ILE A 107 6.09 4.38 1.54
C ILE A 107 7.00 4.65 2.74
N GLU A 108 6.91 5.84 3.35
CA GLU A 108 7.73 6.17 4.51
C GLU A 108 7.43 5.26 5.71
N TRP A 109 6.15 4.91 5.91
CA TRP A 109 5.79 3.96 6.95
C TRP A 109 6.40 2.57 6.67
N CYS A 110 6.31 2.07 5.44
CA CYS A 110 6.89 0.77 5.08
C CYS A 110 8.42 0.76 5.27
N ARG A 111 9.11 1.82 4.83
CA ARG A 111 10.57 1.98 5.00
C ARG A 111 11.01 2.05 6.45
N SER A 112 10.19 2.62 7.34
CA SER A 112 10.53 2.76 8.76
C SER A 112 10.11 1.56 9.63
N HIS A 113 9.14 0.75 9.18
CA HIS A 113 8.57 -0.34 9.98
C HIS A 113 8.85 -1.74 9.42
N ILE A 114 8.86 -1.91 8.10
CA ILE A 114 9.04 -3.22 7.44
C ILE A 114 10.50 -3.43 7.07
N THR A 115 11.08 -2.57 6.23
CA THR A 115 12.45 -2.75 5.69
C THR A 115 13.53 -2.99 6.76
N PRO A 116 13.54 -2.32 7.93
CA PRO A 116 14.58 -2.56 8.94
C PRO A 116 14.52 -3.96 9.56
N ARG A 117 13.35 -4.61 9.51
CA ARG A 117 13.14 -5.99 10.02
C ARG A 117 13.32 -7.03 8.92
N PHE A 118 13.00 -6.66 7.68
CA PHE A 118 13.06 -7.53 6.50
C PHE A 118 13.81 -6.80 5.37
N PRO A 119 15.15 -6.86 5.33
CA PRO A 119 15.95 -6.09 4.37
C PRO A 119 15.71 -6.44 2.89
N ASN A 120 15.12 -7.60 2.64
CA ASN A 120 14.68 -8.03 1.31
C ASN A 120 13.33 -7.43 0.88
N PHE A 121 12.65 -6.68 1.75
CA PHE A 121 11.44 -5.92 1.45
C PHE A 121 11.77 -4.44 1.26
N ARG A 122 11.69 -3.99 0.02
CA ARG A 122 12.05 -2.63 -0.39
C ARG A 122 10.84 -1.88 -0.92
N PHE A 123 10.82 -0.58 -0.65
CA PHE A 123 9.69 0.29 -0.98
C PHE A 123 10.17 1.57 -1.65
N GLN A 124 9.50 1.97 -2.73
CA GLN A 124 9.85 3.14 -3.53
C GLN A 124 8.64 4.06 -3.72
N LEU A 125 8.87 5.38 -3.63
CA LEU A 125 7.87 6.36 -4.01
C LEU A 125 7.86 6.44 -5.54
N ALA A 126 6.73 6.09 -6.15
CA ALA A 126 6.53 6.32 -7.56
C ALA A 126 6.28 7.82 -7.80
N ASP A 127 7.17 8.46 -8.56
CA ASP A 127 7.11 9.89 -8.87
C ASP A 127 6.05 10.21 -9.93
N ILE A 128 4.83 9.71 -9.72
CA ILE A 128 3.69 9.88 -10.60
C ILE A 128 2.81 10.99 -10.05
N ARG A 129 2.44 11.92 -10.92
CA ARG A 129 1.53 13.00 -10.60
C ARG A 129 0.12 12.45 -10.34
N ASN A 130 -0.34 12.62 -9.10
CA ASN A 130 -1.71 12.34 -8.72
C ASN A 130 -2.28 13.54 -7.97
N LYS A 131 -3.37 14.13 -8.47
CA LYS A 131 -3.97 15.36 -7.90
C LYS A 131 -4.30 15.27 -6.40
N THR A 132 -4.57 14.06 -5.90
CA THR A 132 -4.97 13.83 -4.51
C THR A 132 -3.79 13.40 -3.64
N TYR A 133 -2.95 12.49 -4.14
CA TYR A 133 -1.96 11.79 -3.33
C TYR A 133 -0.51 12.28 -3.55
N ASN A 134 -0.19 12.74 -4.76
CA ASN A 134 1.13 13.23 -5.14
C ASN A 134 1.02 14.37 -6.19
N PRO A 135 0.53 15.56 -5.81
CA PRO A 135 0.25 16.63 -6.77
C PRO A 135 1.51 17.19 -7.43
N GLY A 136 2.68 16.99 -6.79
CA GLY A 136 3.99 17.44 -7.26
C GLY A 136 4.78 16.40 -8.05
N GLY A 137 4.20 15.24 -8.36
CA GLY A 137 4.89 14.20 -9.12
C GLY A 137 5.33 14.67 -10.51
N SER A 138 6.52 14.25 -10.94
CA SER A 138 7.13 14.72 -12.19
C SER A 138 6.57 14.04 -13.44
N TYR A 139 6.11 12.79 -13.31
CA TYR A 139 5.66 11.97 -14.44
C TYR A 139 4.13 11.87 -14.50
N GLN A 140 3.56 11.80 -15.70
CA GLN A 140 2.20 11.28 -15.88
C GLN A 140 2.22 9.75 -15.76
N ALA A 141 1.08 9.14 -15.46
CA ALA A 141 0.99 7.68 -15.31
C ALA A 141 1.36 6.94 -16.60
N ASP A 142 0.94 7.46 -17.76
CA ASP A 142 1.26 6.95 -19.09
C ASP A 142 2.73 7.10 -19.51
N ALA A 143 3.53 7.84 -18.73
CA ALA A 143 4.95 8.05 -18.98
C ALA A 143 5.85 7.44 -17.90
N TYR A 144 5.27 6.80 -16.88
CA TYR A 144 6.03 6.23 -15.79
C TYR A 144 6.56 4.84 -16.16
N ALA A 145 7.88 4.67 -16.16
CA ALA A 145 8.51 3.37 -16.28
C ALA A 145 8.75 2.79 -14.88
N PHE A 146 8.50 1.50 -14.70
CA PHE A 146 8.82 0.84 -13.44
C PHE A 146 10.34 0.89 -13.22
N PRO A 147 10.80 1.12 -11.98
CA PRO A 147 12.23 1.30 -11.68
C PRO A 147 12.98 -0.05 -11.63
N TYR A 148 12.59 -1.01 -12.46
CA TYR A 148 13.09 -2.38 -12.45
C TYR A 148 13.35 -2.87 -13.88
N PRO A 149 14.31 -3.79 -14.08
CA PRO A 149 14.47 -4.48 -15.36
C PRO A 149 13.19 -5.22 -15.75
N ALA A 150 12.97 -5.38 -17.06
CA ALA A 150 11.95 -6.29 -17.56
C ALA A 150 12.25 -7.73 -17.09
N ASP A 151 11.20 -8.55 -16.96
CA ASP A 151 11.28 -9.97 -16.64
C ASP A 151 12.07 -10.31 -15.36
N SER A 152 12.04 -9.41 -14.36
CA SER A 152 12.79 -9.57 -13.10
C SER A 152 11.98 -10.06 -11.90
N PHE A 153 10.72 -10.45 -12.12
CA PHE A 153 9.80 -10.87 -11.05
C PHE A 153 9.01 -12.10 -11.47
N ASP A 154 8.82 -13.00 -10.53
CA ASP A 154 8.09 -14.26 -10.70
C ASP A 154 6.60 -14.07 -10.38
N PHE A 155 6.27 -13.09 -9.50
CA PHE A 155 4.91 -12.81 -9.08
C PHE A 155 4.63 -11.30 -9.00
N VAL A 156 3.51 -10.84 -9.56
CA VAL A 156 3.11 -9.42 -9.55
C VAL A 156 1.75 -9.24 -8.89
N ILE A 157 1.69 -8.36 -7.89
CA ILE A 157 0.49 -7.94 -7.17
C ILE A 157 0.06 -6.57 -7.69
N ALA A 158 -1.21 -6.42 -8.07
CA ALA A 158 -1.80 -5.15 -8.50
C ALA A 158 -3.24 -4.98 -7.96
N ILE A 159 -3.40 -5.05 -6.64
CA ILE A 159 -4.73 -5.02 -6.00
C ILE A 159 -5.27 -3.58 -5.92
N SER A 160 -6.44 -3.35 -6.52
CA SER A 160 -7.12 -2.03 -6.55
C SER A 160 -6.30 -0.91 -7.19
N VAL A 161 -5.43 -1.23 -8.13
CA VAL A 161 -4.63 -0.26 -8.90
C VAL A 161 -5.40 0.24 -10.12
N PHE A 162 -5.72 -0.67 -11.05
CA PHE A 162 -6.32 -0.33 -12.34
C PHE A 162 -7.69 0.34 -12.24
N THR A 163 -8.40 0.17 -11.12
CA THR A 163 -9.69 0.83 -10.85
C THR A 163 -9.61 2.35 -10.78
N HIS A 164 -8.40 2.91 -10.68
CA HIS A 164 -8.15 4.35 -10.60
C HIS A 164 -7.44 4.92 -11.83
N MET A 165 -7.23 4.11 -12.86
CA MET A 165 -6.46 4.46 -14.06
C MET A 165 -7.38 4.69 -15.26
N LEU A 166 -6.97 5.56 -16.19
CA LEU A 166 -7.66 5.67 -17.48
C LEU A 166 -7.29 4.46 -18.35
N PRO A 167 -8.14 4.05 -19.31
CA PRO A 167 -7.85 2.91 -20.18
C PRO A 167 -6.52 3.01 -20.94
N ALA A 168 -6.09 4.23 -21.30
CA ALA A 168 -4.80 4.45 -21.94
C ALA A 168 -3.62 4.16 -21.01
N ASP A 169 -3.72 4.57 -19.74
CA ASP A 169 -2.69 4.33 -18.73
C ASP A 169 -2.56 2.84 -18.41
N VAL A 170 -3.69 2.09 -18.40
CA VAL A 170 -3.67 0.64 -18.15
C VAL A 170 -2.83 -0.08 -19.20
N LYS A 171 -2.93 0.29 -20.49
CA LYS A 171 -2.16 -0.32 -21.58
C LYS A 171 -0.66 -0.15 -21.44
N HIS A 172 -0.21 0.87 -20.71
CA HIS A 172 1.21 1.09 -20.46
C HIS A 172 1.76 0.18 -19.35
N TYR A 173 0.88 -0.40 -18.52
CA TYR A 173 1.22 -1.23 -17.37
C TYR A 173 1.10 -2.74 -17.63
N VAL A 174 0.59 -3.15 -18.80
CA VAL A 174 0.35 -4.57 -19.18
C VAL A 174 0.94 -4.92 -20.53
#